data_AF-T0ZVD6-F1
#
_entry.id   AF-T0ZVD6-F1
#
_cell.length_a   1.000
_cell.length_b   1.000
_cell.length_c   1.000
_cell.angle_alpha   90.00
_cell.angle_beta   90.00
_cell.angle_gamma   90.00
#
_symmetry.space_group_name_H-M   'P 1'
#
loop_
_entity.id
_entity.type
_entity.pdbx_description
1 polymer ?
#
loop_
_entity_poly.entity_id
_entity_poly.type
_entity_poly.pdbx_seq_one_letter_code
_entity_poly.pdbx_strand_id
1 'polypeptide(L)'
;MRLMSYQVLARKWRPRRFSELVGQEHVVRALSHALASGRMHHAYLFTGTRGVGKTTIARILAKSLNCERGTSAEPCGECAVCLAVDAGRFVDLLEIDAASNTGVDDVREVIENAQYAPTRGRYKVYLIDEVHMLSKNAFNALLKTWRNRRRTPCSCSPPPIRKNCR
;
A
#
# COMPACT_ATOMS: atom_id res chain seq x y z
N MET A 1 0.17 -32.36 20.79
CA MET A 1 -1.12 -31.90 20.22
C MET A 1 -0.85 -30.82 19.18
N ARG A 2 -0.95 -31.13 17.88
CA ARG A 2 -0.90 -30.11 16.81
C ARG A 2 -2.25 -29.40 16.79
N LEU A 3 -2.30 -28.14 17.22
CA LEU A 3 -3.40 -27.23 16.91
C LEU A 3 -3.44 -27.07 15.39
N MET A 4 -4.33 -27.78 14.70
CA MET A 4 -4.67 -27.46 13.31
C MET A 4 -5.27 -26.05 13.32
N SER A 5 -4.47 -25.07 12.90
CA SER A 5 -4.90 -23.71 12.70
C SER A 5 -5.92 -23.69 11.56
N TYR A 6 -7.20 -23.63 11.92
CA TYR A 6 -8.30 -23.45 10.99
C TYR A 6 -8.17 -22.06 10.35
N GLN A 7 -7.34 -21.97 9.30
CA GLN A 7 -7.25 -20.76 8.50
C GLN A 7 -8.48 -20.70 7.58
N VAL A 8 -9.31 -19.68 7.82
CA VAL A 8 -10.42 -19.32 6.93
C VAL A 8 -9.89 -19.27 5.50
N LEU A 9 -10.56 -19.97 4.58
CA LEU A 9 -10.14 -20.11 3.17
C LEU A 9 -9.88 -18.74 2.51
N ALA A 10 -10.66 -17.73 2.88
CA ALA A 10 -10.51 -16.35 2.42
C ALA A 10 -9.16 -15.70 2.82
N ARG A 11 -8.51 -16.15 3.89
CA ARG A 11 -7.15 -15.73 4.26
C ARG A 11 -6.09 -16.56 3.56
N LYS A 12 -6.34 -17.86 3.37
CA LYS A 12 -5.40 -18.79 2.73
C LYS A 12 -5.20 -18.48 1.23
N TRP A 13 -6.27 -18.11 0.53
CA TRP A 13 -6.28 -17.86 -0.91
C TRP A 13 -6.28 -16.38 -1.28
N ARG A 14 -5.90 -15.49 -0.35
CA ARG A 14 -5.85 -14.06 -0.65
C ARG A 14 -4.83 -13.80 -1.76
N PRO A 15 -5.23 -13.23 -2.91
CA PRO A 15 -4.33 -12.95 -4.02
C PRO A 15 -3.10 -12.16 -3.57
N ARG A 16 -1.92 -12.60 -3.99
CA ARG A 16 -0.64 -11.99 -3.64
C ARG A 16 -0.08 -11.15 -4.78
N ARG A 17 -0.55 -11.36 -6.01
CA ARG A 17 -0.10 -10.68 -7.23
C ARG A 17 -1.31 -10.11 -7.98
N PHE A 18 -1.09 -9.08 -8.80
CA PHE A 18 -2.18 -8.52 -9.61
C PHE A 18 -2.73 -9.52 -10.63
N SER A 19 -1.90 -10.45 -11.12
CA SER A 19 -2.30 -11.52 -12.06
C SER A 19 -3.26 -12.54 -11.45
N GLU A 20 -3.32 -12.65 -10.12
CA GLU A 20 -4.23 -13.55 -9.40
C GLU A 20 -5.59 -12.89 -9.11
N LEU A 21 -5.76 -11.59 -9.42
CA LEU A 21 -7.03 -10.90 -9.25
C LEU A 21 -7.96 -11.20 -10.43
N VAL A 22 -9.14 -11.71 -10.13
CA VAL A 22 -10.16 -12.03 -11.14
C VAL A 22 -11.12 -10.84 -11.30
N GLY A 23 -11.41 -10.46 -12.55
CA GLY A 23 -12.49 -9.52 -12.90
C GLY A 23 -12.18 -8.03 -12.75
N GLN A 24 -10.95 -7.66 -12.36
CA GLN A 24 -10.55 -6.25 -12.13
C GLN A 24 -9.48 -5.77 -13.13
N GLU A 25 -9.57 -6.21 -14.38
CA GLU A 25 -8.55 -6.00 -15.41
C GLU A 25 -8.23 -4.52 -15.65
N HIS A 26 -9.25 -3.65 -15.66
CA HIS A 26 -9.05 -2.21 -15.85
C HIS A 26 -8.23 -1.58 -14.73
N VAL A 27 -8.50 -1.96 -13.48
CA VAL A 27 -7.78 -1.44 -12.30
C VAL A 27 -6.34 -1.97 -12.30
N VAL A 28 -6.17 -3.26 -12.55
CA VAL A 28 -4.84 -3.89 -12.64
C VAL A 28 -4.01 -3.24 -13.74
N ARG A 29 -4.58 -3.02 -14.94
CA ARG A 29 -3.91 -2.37 -16.06
C ARG A 29 -3.47 -0.95 -15.70
N ALA A 30 -4.38 -0.14 -15.13
CA ALA A 30 -4.07 1.23 -14.74
C ALA A 30 -2.94 1.31 -13.69
N LEU A 31 -3.02 0.48 -12.64
CA LEU A 31 -1.98 0.42 -11.61
C LEU A 31 -0.64 -0.09 -12.16
N SER A 32 -0.67 -1.09 -13.05
CA SER A 32 0.53 -1.63 -13.69
C SER A 32 1.23 -0.59 -14.55
N HIS A 33 0.48 0.20 -15.34
CA HIS A 33 1.04 1.30 -16.12
C HIS A 33 1.58 2.43 -15.23
N ALA A 34 0.90 2.76 -14.13
CA ALA A 34 1.38 3.79 -13.21
C ALA A 34 2.70 3.38 -12.53
N LEU A 35 2.83 2.10 -12.16
CA LEU A 35 4.08 1.53 -11.62
C LEU A 35 5.20 1.53 -12.67
N ALA A 36 4.92 1.08 -13.90
CA ALA A 36 5.91 1.01 -14.97
C ALA A 36 6.41 2.41 -15.42
N SER A 37 5.52 3.40 -15.43
CA SER A 37 5.86 4.79 -15.79
C SER A 37 6.47 5.60 -14.65
N GLY A 38 6.49 5.07 -13.42
CA GLY A 38 6.94 5.78 -12.22
C GLY A 38 6.04 6.96 -11.83
N ARG A 39 4.84 7.08 -12.42
CA ARG A 39 3.88 8.18 -12.18
C ARG A 39 2.81 7.79 -11.18
N MET A 40 3.25 7.35 -10.00
CA MET A 40 2.33 6.96 -8.93
C MET A 40 1.72 8.19 -8.26
N HIS A 41 0.39 8.21 -8.11
CA HIS A 41 -0.30 9.18 -7.26
C HIS A 41 -0.04 8.88 -5.77
N HIS A 42 -0.10 9.93 -4.96
CA HIS A 42 0.11 9.83 -3.50
C HIS A 42 -1.12 9.30 -2.75
N ALA A 43 -2.28 9.27 -3.41
CA ALA A 43 -3.54 8.81 -2.83
C ALA A 43 -4.34 8.01 -3.87
N TYR A 44 -4.89 6.87 -3.43
CA TYR A 44 -5.80 6.03 -4.22
C TYR A 44 -7.07 5.77 -3.40
N LEU A 45 -8.22 5.92 -4.04
CA LEU A 45 -9.52 5.59 -3.46
C LEU A 45 -10.08 4.37 -4.19
N PHE A 46 -10.16 3.24 -3.48
CA PHE A 46 -10.80 2.04 -4.00
C PHE A 46 -12.25 1.99 -3.52
N THR A 47 -13.20 2.01 -4.46
CA THR A 47 -14.64 1.95 -4.17
C THR A 47 -15.22 0.62 -4.65
N GLY A 48 -16.33 0.19 -4.07
CA GLY A 48 -17.01 -1.07 -4.43
C GLY A 48 -17.64 -1.75 -3.23
N THR A 49 -18.39 -2.83 -3.47
CA THR A 49 -19.05 -3.62 -2.42
C THR A 49 -18.04 -4.39 -1.55
N ARG A 50 -18.47 -4.88 -0.39
CA ARG A 50 -17.61 -5.70 0.47
C ARG A 50 -17.26 -7.02 -0.24
N GLY A 51 -16.02 -7.47 -0.12
CA GLY A 51 -15.57 -8.74 -0.69
C GLY A 51 -15.00 -8.69 -2.12
N VAL A 52 -15.07 -7.55 -2.83
CA VAL A 52 -14.50 -7.41 -4.20
C VAL A 52 -12.98 -7.30 -4.25
N GLY A 53 -12.30 -7.35 -3.10
CA GLY A 53 -10.83 -7.34 -3.04
C GLY A 53 -10.18 -5.96 -2.89
N LYS A 54 -10.91 -4.90 -2.50
CA LYS A 54 -10.36 -3.53 -2.30
C LYS A 54 -9.08 -3.51 -1.46
N THR A 55 -9.16 -4.05 -0.23
CA THR A 55 -8.04 -4.14 0.70
C THR A 55 -6.93 -5.06 0.17
N THR A 56 -7.28 -6.06 -0.65
CA THR A 56 -6.28 -6.95 -1.30
C THR A 56 -5.48 -6.22 -2.36
N ILE A 57 -6.15 -5.47 -3.24
CA ILE A 57 -5.50 -4.65 -4.27
C ILE A 57 -4.54 -3.65 -3.61
N ALA A 58 -4.98 -2.99 -2.54
CA ALA A 58 -4.15 -2.04 -1.80
C ALA A 58 -2.89 -2.69 -1.20
N ARG A 59 -3.02 -3.90 -0.62
CA ARG A 59 -1.87 -4.66 -0.11
C ARG A 59 -0.91 -5.09 -1.21
N ILE A 60 -1.42 -5.56 -2.35
CA ILE A 60 -0.58 -5.90 -3.51
C ILE A 60 0.18 -4.66 -3.99
N LEU A 61 -0.49 -3.51 -4.07
CA LEU A 61 0.15 -2.25 -4.45
C LEU A 61 1.24 -1.84 -3.47
N ALA A 62 1.01 -1.97 -2.16
CA ALA A 62 2.01 -1.70 -1.14
C ALA A 62 3.26 -2.60 -1.30
N LYS A 63 3.07 -3.88 -1.65
CA LYS A 63 4.17 -4.79 -1.98
C LYS A 63 4.91 -4.37 -3.24
N SER A 64 4.18 -4.02 -4.30
CA SER A 64 4.77 -3.54 -5.55
C SER A 64 5.63 -2.29 -5.35
N LEU A 65 5.24 -1.39 -4.45
CA LEU A 65 5.98 -0.17 -4.15
C LEU A 65 7.24 -0.43 -3.30
N ASN A 66 7.17 -1.38 -2.35
CA ASN A 66 8.24 -1.62 -1.37
C ASN A 66 9.07 -2.87 -1.64
N CYS A 67 8.85 -3.57 -2.76
CA CYS A 67 9.62 -4.76 -3.12
C CYS A 67 11.12 -4.43 -3.26
N GLU A 68 11.97 -5.23 -2.63
CA GLU A 68 13.43 -5.08 -2.68
C GLU A 68 13.99 -5.26 -4.11
N ARG A 69 13.35 -6.11 -4.94
CA ARG A 69 13.75 -6.31 -6.34
C ARG A 69 13.41 -5.12 -7.25
N GLY A 70 12.66 -4.13 -6.77
CA GLY A 70 12.28 -2.94 -7.52
C GLY A 70 10.77 -2.71 -7.58
N THR A 71 10.37 -1.53 -8.05
CA THR A 71 8.97 -1.15 -8.22
C THR A 71 8.39 -1.75 -9.49
N SER A 72 7.57 -2.79 -9.36
CA SER A 72 6.95 -3.49 -10.49
C SER A 72 5.52 -3.91 -10.17
N ALA A 73 4.71 -4.13 -11.22
CA ALA A 73 3.37 -4.71 -11.08
C ALA A 73 3.42 -6.15 -10.53
N GLU A 74 4.56 -6.83 -10.66
CA GLU A 74 4.73 -8.19 -10.17
C GLU A 74 5.68 -8.21 -8.96
N PRO A 75 5.15 -8.09 -7.72
CA PRO A 75 5.97 -8.22 -6.54
C PRO A 75 6.50 -9.67 -6.45
N CYS A 76 7.75 -9.83 -6.06
CA CYS A 76 8.40 -11.15 -6.07
C CYS A 76 7.70 -12.18 -5.17
N GLY A 77 7.19 -11.74 -4.01
CA GLY A 77 6.53 -12.63 -3.03
C GLY A 77 7.50 -13.39 -2.11
N GLU A 78 8.81 -13.24 -2.31
CA GLU A 78 9.84 -14.01 -1.61
C GLU A 78 10.76 -13.15 -0.73
N CYS A 79 10.84 -11.84 -1.00
CA CYS A 79 11.68 -10.95 -0.22
C CYS A 79 11.10 -10.67 1.17
N ALA A 80 11.96 -10.22 2.09
CA ALA A 80 11.57 -9.96 3.47
C ALA A 80 10.39 -8.97 3.57
N VAL A 81 10.37 -7.95 2.71
CA VAL A 81 9.26 -6.99 2.63
C VAL A 81 7.96 -7.65 2.17
N CYS A 82 7.98 -8.40 1.06
CA CYS A 82 6.76 -9.04 0.56
C CYS A 82 6.17 -10.02 1.57
N LEU A 83 7.03 -10.82 2.22
CA LEU A 83 6.62 -11.76 3.28
C LEU A 83 6.08 -11.03 4.51
N ALA A 84 6.69 -9.91 4.92
CA ALA A 84 6.20 -9.10 6.03
C ALA A 84 4.83 -8.46 5.75
N VAL A 85 4.60 -7.98 4.53
CA VAL A 85 3.31 -7.41 4.12
C VAL A 85 2.22 -8.48 4.07
N ASP A 86 2.53 -9.66 3.54
CA ASP A 86 1.59 -10.80 3.52
C ASP A 86 1.25 -11.29 4.93
N ALA A 87 2.21 -11.22 5.85
CA ALA A 87 2.00 -11.53 7.26
C ALA A 87 1.31 -10.40 8.05
N GLY A 88 1.07 -9.23 7.44
CA GLY A 88 0.49 -8.06 8.12
C GLY A 88 1.38 -7.46 9.20
N ARG A 89 2.71 -7.64 9.11
CA ARG A 89 3.71 -7.20 10.10
C ARG A 89 4.72 -6.22 9.53
N PHE A 90 4.38 -5.56 8.43
CA PHE A 90 5.28 -4.62 7.77
C PHE A 90 5.14 -3.22 8.38
N VAL A 91 6.22 -2.71 8.99
CA VAL A 91 6.22 -1.46 9.76
C VAL A 91 5.80 -0.24 8.92
N ASP A 92 6.19 -0.19 7.65
CA ASP A 92 5.87 0.93 6.76
C ASP A 92 4.51 0.76 6.04
N LEU A 93 3.73 -0.27 6.37
CA LEU A 93 2.33 -0.42 5.97
C LEU A 93 1.45 -0.33 7.21
N LEU A 94 0.86 0.84 7.43
CA LEU A 94 -0.07 1.07 8.52
C LEU A 94 -1.49 0.84 8.02
N GLU A 95 -2.15 -0.15 8.61
CA GLU A 95 -3.54 -0.49 8.30
C GLU A 95 -4.43 0.04 9.42
N ILE A 96 -5.38 0.89 9.04
CA ILE A 96 -6.30 1.56 9.94
C ILE A 96 -7.70 1.15 9.53
N ASP A 97 -8.42 0.50 10.43
CA ASP A 97 -9.84 0.25 10.27
C ASP A 97 -10.63 1.42 10.86
N ALA A 98 -11.21 2.25 10.01
CA ALA A 98 -11.97 3.41 10.44
C ALA A 98 -13.26 3.04 11.20
N ALA A 99 -13.75 1.80 11.08
CA ALA A 99 -14.90 1.34 11.86
C ALA A 99 -14.54 1.13 13.35
N SER A 100 -13.28 0.79 13.63
CA SER A 100 -12.78 0.57 14.99
C SER A 100 -12.15 1.84 15.58
N ASN A 101 -11.50 2.66 14.74
CA ASN A 101 -10.81 3.89 15.14
C ASN A 101 -11.56 5.12 14.61
N THR A 102 -12.71 5.39 15.22
CA THR A 102 -13.61 6.50 14.82
C THR A 102 -13.19 7.86 15.39
N GLY A 103 -12.24 7.88 16.33
CA GLY A 103 -11.78 9.08 17.01
C GLY A 103 -11.00 10.02 16.11
N VAL A 104 -11.19 11.33 16.30
CA VAL A 104 -10.38 12.36 15.64
C VAL A 104 -8.92 12.26 16.09
N ASP A 105 -8.68 11.82 17.31
CA ASP A 105 -7.33 11.73 17.90
C ASP A 105 -6.52 10.57 17.32
N ASP A 106 -7.14 9.42 17.02
CA ASP A 106 -6.47 8.29 16.32
C ASP A 106 -5.93 8.73 14.96
N VAL A 107 -6.73 9.50 14.21
CA VAL A 107 -6.34 10.01 12.90
C VAL A 107 -5.26 11.09 13.00
N ARG A 108 -5.27 11.89 14.08
CA ARG A 108 -4.20 12.88 14.34
C ARG A 108 -2.88 12.20 14.60
N GLU A 109 -2.85 11.16 15.42
CA GLU A 109 -1.63 10.39 15.69
C GLU A 109 -1.07 9.79 14.39
N VAL A 110 -1.95 9.28 13.51
CA VAL A 110 -1.56 8.79 12.18
C VAL A 110 -0.95 9.91 11.32
N ILE A 111 -1.52 11.11 11.34
CA ILE A 111 -1.01 12.28 10.62
C ILE A 111 0.35 12.72 11.15
N GLU A 112 0.55 12.73 12.46
CA GLU A 112 1.84 13.04 13.09
C GLU A 112 2.89 12.02 12.69
N ASN A 113 2.56 10.74 12.81
CA ASN A 113 3.43 9.64 12.40
C ASN A 113 3.75 9.67 10.88
N ALA A 114 2.88 10.25 10.05
CA ALA A 114 3.09 10.37 8.60
C ALA A 114 4.16 11.38 8.18
N GLN A 115 4.60 12.24 9.11
CA GLN A 115 5.66 13.20 8.87
C GLN A 115 7.03 12.54 8.79
N TYR A 116 7.21 11.40 9.47
CA TYR A 116 8.48 10.69 9.49
C TYR A 116 8.73 9.87 8.22
N ALA A 117 10.00 9.75 7.86
CA ALA A 117 10.47 8.92 6.74
C ALA A 117 10.18 7.42 7.00
N PRO A 118 10.02 6.60 5.94
CA PRO A 118 9.89 5.15 6.09
C PRO A 118 11.15 4.55 6.72
N THR A 119 10.97 3.50 7.53
CA THR A 119 12.06 2.86 8.28
C THR A 119 12.81 1.83 7.45
N ARG A 120 12.09 1.03 6.65
CA ARG A 120 12.66 -0.11 5.89
C ARG A 120 12.27 -0.08 4.42
N GLY A 121 11.07 0.40 4.09
CA GLY A 121 10.55 0.50 2.73
C GLY A 121 11.01 1.76 2.00
N ARG A 122 10.72 1.80 0.69
CA ARG A 122 10.88 3.01 -0.14
C ARG A 122 9.74 4.00 0.10
N TYR A 123 8.57 3.48 0.43
CA TYR A 123 7.33 4.22 0.62
C TYR A 123 6.67 3.83 1.94
N LYS A 124 6.23 4.84 2.69
CA LYS A 124 5.33 4.69 3.83
C LYS A 124 3.88 4.70 3.34
N VAL A 125 3.20 3.57 3.45
CA VAL A 125 1.86 3.36 2.89
C VAL A 125 0.84 3.31 4.02
N TYR A 126 -0.20 4.14 3.90
CA TYR A 126 -1.34 4.16 4.81
C TYR A 126 -2.53 3.53 4.09
N LEU A 127 -3.07 2.46 4.67
CA LEU A 127 -4.26 1.78 4.19
C LEU A 127 -5.39 2.03 5.18
N ILE A 128 -6.35 2.88 4.78
CA ILE A 128 -7.52 3.18 5.59
C ILE A 128 -8.70 2.40 5.02
N ASP A 129 -9.14 1.38 5.75
CA ASP A 129 -10.33 0.61 5.40
C ASP A 129 -11.59 1.28 5.95
N GLU A 130 -12.70 1.12 5.23
CA GLU A 130 -14.00 1.72 5.54
C GLU A 130 -13.94 3.23 5.88
N VAL A 131 -13.14 3.99 5.12
CA VAL A 131 -12.91 5.45 5.31
C VAL A 131 -14.18 6.30 5.46
N HIS A 132 -15.32 5.81 4.98
CA HIS A 132 -16.63 6.46 5.12
C HIS A 132 -17.13 6.51 6.57
N MET A 133 -16.57 5.70 7.46
CA MET A 133 -16.85 5.70 8.90
C MET A 133 -16.12 6.82 9.66
N LEU A 134 -15.15 7.51 9.02
CA LEU A 134 -14.45 8.62 9.64
C LEU A 134 -15.36 9.85 9.82
N SER A 135 -15.15 10.57 10.92
CA SER A 135 -15.79 11.88 11.10
C SER A 135 -15.33 12.88 10.02
N LYS A 136 -16.22 13.83 9.68
CA LYS A 136 -15.92 14.89 8.69
C LYS A 136 -14.64 15.68 9.05
N ASN A 137 -14.40 15.89 10.34
CA ASN A 137 -13.23 16.62 10.83
C ASN A 137 -11.93 15.83 10.58
N ALA A 138 -11.94 14.53 10.87
CA ALA A 138 -10.80 13.64 10.61
C ALA A 138 -10.49 13.53 9.11
N PHE A 139 -11.54 13.39 8.27
CA PHE A 139 -11.38 13.35 6.82
C PHE A 139 -10.76 14.64 6.25
N ASN A 140 -11.22 15.81 6.72
CA ASN A 140 -10.68 17.11 6.32
C ASN A 140 -9.22 17.29 6.77
N ALA A 141 -8.85 16.78 7.94
CA ALA A 141 -7.47 16.79 8.42
C ALA A 141 -6.55 15.96 7.50
N LEU A 142 -6.98 14.74 7.14
CA LEU A 142 -6.25 13.89 6.20
C LEU A 142 -6.05 14.56 4.84
N LEU A 143 -7.11 15.16 4.28
CA LEU A 143 -7.03 15.85 2.99
C LEU A 143 -6.03 17.01 3.01
N LYS A 144 -5.99 17.81 4.08
CA LYS A 144 -5.03 18.91 4.22
C LYS A 144 -3.59 18.37 4.25
N THR A 145 -3.34 17.33 5.02
CA THR A 145 -2.02 16.71 5.14
C THR A 145 -1.56 16.13 3.81
N TRP A 146 -2.42 15.41 3.10
CA TRP A 146 -2.03 14.69 1.88
C TRP A 146 -1.90 15.62 0.67
N ARG A 147 -2.77 16.64 0.56
CA ARG A 147 -2.65 17.69 -0.47
C ARG A 147 -1.35 18.48 -0.36
N ASN A 148 -0.92 18.78 0.87
CA ASN A 148 0.27 19.60 1.11
C ASN A 148 1.57 18.80 1.11
N ARG A 149 1.50 17.46 1.02
CA ARG A 149 2.67 16.60 0.83
C ARG A 149 3.16 16.73 -0.61
N ARG A 150 3.75 17.89 -0.94
CA ARG A 150 4.62 18.03 -2.10
C ARG A 150 5.74 17.01 -1.91
N ARG A 151 5.84 16.10 -2.88
CA ARG A 151 6.93 15.13 -3.11
C ARG A 151 8.01 15.26 -2.05
N THR A 152 8.13 14.29 -1.14
CA THR A 152 9.46 14.00 -0.60
C THR A 152 10.36 13.87 -1.83
N PRO A 153 11.33 14.78 -2.03
CA PRO A 153 12.24 14.66 -3.15
C PRO A 153 13.12 13.46 -2.79
N CYS A 154 12.73 12.27 -3.25
CA CYS A 154 13.70 11.21 -3.38
C CYS A 154 14.63 11.66 -4.51
N SER A 155 15.70 12.38 -4.15
CA SER A 155 16.93 12.40 -4.91
C SER A 155 17.47 10.98 -4.96
N CYS A 156 16.90 10.15 -5.83
CA CYS A 156 17.57 8.99 -6.35
C CYS A 156 17.90 9.33 -7.79
N SER A 157 19.15 9.77 -7.95
CA SER A 157 19.90 9.83 -9.19
C SER A 157 19.50 8.69 -10.15
N PRO A 158 19.44 8.94 -11.47
CA PRO A 158 19.37 7.84 -12.43
C PRO A 158 20.56 6.89 -12.17
N PRO A 159 20.40 5.56 -12.36
CA PRO A 159 21.54 4.64 -12.30
C PRO A 159 22.61 5.14 -13.29
N PRO A 160 23.91 5.01 -12.99
CA PRO A 160 24.93 5.36 -13.97
C PRO A 160 24.75 4.42 -15.16
N ILE A 161 24.23 4.95 -16.26
CA ILE A 161 24.37 4.34 -17.57
C ILE A 161 25.89 4.28 -17.78
N ARG A 162 26.48 3.09 -17.60
CA ARG A 162 27.82 2.78 -18.09
C ARG A 162 27.80 2.97 -19.60
N LYS A 163 28.04 4.19 -20.07
CA LYS A 163 28.55 4.41 -21.41
C LYS A 163 30.03 4.06 -21.34
N ASN A 164 30.36 2.86 -21.80
CA ASN A 164 31.67 2.58 -22.35
C ASN A 164 31.88 3.56 -23.52
N CYS A 165 32.56 4.67 -23.27
CA CYS A 165 33.29 5.36 -24.31
C CYS A 165 34.64 4.65 -24.43
N ARG A 166 34.78 3.85 -25.49
CA ARG A 166 36.03 3.79 -26.24
C ARG A 166 36.03 4.93 -27.24
#